data_AF-A0A800ACR5-F1
#
_entry.id   AF-A0A800ACR5-F1
#
_cell.length_a   1.000
_cell.length_b   1.000
_cell.length_c   1.000
_cell.angle_alpha   90.00
_cell.angle_beta   90.00
_cell.angle_gamma   90.00
#
_symmetry.space_group_name_H-M   'P 1'
#
loop_
_entity.id
_entity.type
_entity.pdbx_description
1 polymer ?
#
loop_
_entity_poly.entity_id
_entity_poly.type
_entity_poly.pdbx_seq_one_letter_code
_entity_poly.pdbx_strand_id
1 'polypeptide(L)'
;MGIQPPPGIIDEDISAFWKFLQGLRVKLNGIDQQMLEFSRQIDAQELYTSTAPLVEIGPRPPHDGNFHIRLIVKSPDVRRTRREHSKMWNLVEAAVLQLEPQLERISLPAECQPLTPEEKARKTEREEKRREEERALNELVAQTLGGDKQAYQRLYEQVRLMVQKILIRRIIENRETIEGEILSYLFKNIHLFRPERVSFKTWVNRVTLNLVVRNG
;
A
#
# COMPACT_ATOMS: atom_id res chain seq x y z
N MET A 1 17.53 8.22 -6.10
CA MET A 1 17.46 7.07 -7.03
C MET A 1 16.58 7.46 -8.21
N GLY A 2 17.18 7.58 -9.40
CA GLY A 2 16.43 7.87 -10.63
C GLY A 2 15.61 6.66 -11.05
N ILE A 3 14.38 6.89 -11.52
CA ILE A 3 13.59 5.84 -12.16
C ILE A 3 14.14 5.73 -13.58
N GLN A 4 14.89 4.66 -13.85
CA GLN A 4 15.27 4.34 -15.22
C GLN A 4 14.05 3.75 -15.94
N PRO A 5 13.79 4.15 -17.20
CA PRO A 5 12.79 3.48 -18.01
C PRO A 5 13.19 2.00 -18.20
N PRO A 6 12.22 1.07 -18.27
CA PRO A 6 12.51 -0.32 -18.55
C PRO A 6 13.25 -0.46 -19.90
N PRO A 7 14.27 -1.33 -19.99
CA PRO A 7 15.05 -1.50 -21.21
C PRO A 7 14.17 -2.05 -22.34
N GLY A 8 14.13 -1.36 -23.48
CA GLY A 8 13.45 -1.82 -24.71
C GLY A 8 12.42 -0.87 -25.32
N ILE A 9 12.14 0.28 -24.69
CA ILE A 9 11.14 1.24 -25.19
C ILE A 9 11.85 2.51 -25.62
N ILE A 10 12.16 2.62 -26.92
CA ILE A 10 12.67 3.84 -27.55
C ILE A 10 11.51 4.40 -28.38
N ASP A 11 10.53 4.97 -27.68
CA ASP A 11 9.50 5.80 -28.30
C ASP A 11 9.65 7.21 -27.72
N GLU A 12 9.82 8.20 -28.58
CA GLU A 12 10.12 9.59 -28.18
C GLU A 12 9.01 10.16 -27.27
N ASP A 13 7.78 9.71 -27.47
CA ASP A 13 6.61 10.10 -26.69
C ASP A 13 6.61 9.53 -25.26
N ILE A 14 7.13 8.31 -25.07
CA ILE A 14 7.26 7.69 -23.74
C ILE A 14 8.40 8.35 -22.96
N SER A 15 9.47 8.75 -23.63
CA SER A 15 10.54 9.55 -23.04
C SER A 15 10.04 10.94 -22.59
N ALA A 16 9.20 11.58 -23.40
CA ALA A 16 8.56 12.86 -23.06
C ALA A 16 7.61 12.72 -21.85
N PHE A 17 6.81 11.66 -21.80
CA PHE A 17 5.94 11.35 -20.66
C PHE A 17 6.74 11.08 -19.38
N TRP A 18 7.83 10.33 -19.44
CA TRP A 18 8.71 10.10 -18.29
C TRP A 18 9.41 11.38 -17.83
N LYS A 19 9.88 12.22 -18.75
CA LYS A 19 10.43 13.55 -18.43
C LYS A 19 9.37 14.45 -17.80
N PHE A 20 8.12 14.38 -18.25
CA PHE A 20 6.99 15.07 -17.63
C PHE A 20 6.73 14.58 -16.21
N LEU A 21 6.62 13.27 -15.98
CA LEU A 21 6.44 12.70 -14.64
C LEU A 21 7.61 13.05 -13.71
N GLN A 22 8.84 13.09 -14.22
CA GLN A 22 10.00 13.55 -13.47
C GLN A 22 9.91 15.05 -13.15
N GLY A 23 9.53 15.89 -14.11
CA GLY A 23 9.33 17.33 -13.89
C GLY A 23 8.21 17.62 -12.89
N LEU A 24 7.12 16.87 -12.95
CA LEU A 24 5.99 16.94 -12.04
C LEU A 24 6.39 16.47 -10.64
N ARG A 25 7.19 15.40 -10.54
CA ARG A 25 7.80 14.97 -9.27
C ARG A 25 8.74 16.03 -8.68
N VAL A 26 9.57 16.70 -9.49
CA VAL A 26 10.46 17.78 -9.01
C VAL A 26 9.64 18.97 -8.50
N LYS A 27 8.59 19.38 -9.23
CA LYS A 27 7.69 20.45 -8.78
C LYS A 27 6.97 20.08 -7.48
N LEU A 28 6.45 18.86 -7.38
CA LEU A 28 5.78 18.37 -6.17
C LEU A 28 6.76 18.18 -4.99
N ASN A 29 8.00 17.77 -5.23
CA ASN A 29 9.05 17.78 -4.19
C ASN A 29 9.38 19.21 -3.72
N GLY A 30 9.26 20.21 -4.61
CA GLY A 30 9.34 21.62 -4.24
C GLY A 30 8.17 22.03 -3.32
N ILE A 31 6.97 21.52 -3.58
CA ILE A 31 5.82 21.65 -2.69
C ILE A 31 6.06 20.91 -1.37
N ASP A 32 6.68 19.72 -1.38
CA ASP A 32 7.07 19.02 -0.16
C ASP A 32 8.07 19.84 0.67
N GLN A 33 9.02 20.54 0.04
CA GLN A 33 9.92 21.46 0.75
C GLN A 33 9.17 22.69 1.30
N GLN A 34 8.27 23.30 0.53
CA GLN A 34 7.42 24.39 1.04
C GLN A 34 6.52 23.94 2.19
N MET A 35 6.01 22.71 2.14
CA MET A 35 5.21 22.09 3.19
C MET A 35 6.06 21.76 4.42
N LEU A 36 7.32 21.36 4.22
CA LEU A 36 8.29 21.15 5.29
C LEU A 36 8.69 22.47 5.96
N GLU A 37 8.91 23.53 5.19
CA GLU A 37 9.19 24.88 5.71
C GLU A 37 7.97 25.47 6.42
N PHE A 38 6.77 25.27 5.88
CA PHE A 38 5.52 25.65 6.53
C PHE A 38 5.30 24.88 7.84
N SER A 39 5.62 23.58 7.88
CA SER A 39 5.62 22.80 9.13
C SER A 39 6.64 23.33 10.14
N ARG A 40 7.85 23.68 9.69
CA ARG A 40 8.89 24.28 10.54
C ARG A 40 8.50 25.66 11.08
N GLN A 41 7.70 26.44 10.35
CA GLN A 41 7.16 27.72 10.82
C GLN A 41 6.05 27.57 11.86
N ILE A 42 5.34 26.43 11.85
CA ILE A 42 4.29 26.12 12.82
C ILE A 42 4.89 25.53 14.12
N ASP A 43 6.01 24.80 14.03
CA ASP A 43 6.62 24.07 15.15
C ASP A 43 7.91 24.72 15.68
N ALA A 44 7.77 25.87 16.35
CA ALA A 44 8.78 26.34 17.30
C ALA A 44 8.65 25.68 18.69
N GLN A 45 7.74 24.71 18.90
CA GLN A 45 7.49 24.20 20.26
C GLN A 45 7.43 22.69 20.51
N GLU A 46 7.19 21.76 19.58
CA GLU A 46 7.21 20.33 19.96
C GLU A 46 7.81 19.38 18.92
N LEU A 47 8.60 18.44 19.44
CA LEU A 47 9.38 17.43 18.75
C LEU A 47 8.51 16.45 17.93
N TYR A 48 8.82 16.29 16.65
CA TYR A 48 8.47 15.09 15.89
C TYR A 48 9.69 14.42 15.25
N THR A 49 9.93 13.18 15.66
CA THR A 49 10.58 12.13 14.87
C THR A 49 9.50 11.43 14.06
N SER A 50 9.20 11.85 12.83
CA SER A 50 8.46 10.97 11.89
C SER A 50 8.47 11.48 10.45
N THR A 51 8.45 10.51 9.54
CA THR A 51 8.64 10.56 8.08
C THR A 51 7.98 11.73 7.33
N ALA A 52 8.72 12.29 6.38
CA ALA A 52 8.28 13.32 5.43
C ALA A 52 6.93 12.98 4.77
N PRO A 53 6.08 13.98 4.47
CA PRO A 53 4.91 13.76 3.63
C PRO A 53 5.38 13.15 2.30
N LEU A 54 4.76 12.02 1.93
CA LEU A 54 5.08 11.31 0.69
C LEU A 54 3.90 11.50 -0.24
N VAL A 55 4.06 12.33 -1.27
CA VAL A 55 3.11 12.41 -2.39
C VAL A 55 3.38 11.21 -3.30
N GLU A 56 2.53 10.18 -3.21
CA GLU A 56 2.58 9.07 -4.16
C GLU A 56 1.72 9.40 -5.38
N ILE A 57 2.38 9.42 -6.54
CA ILE A 57 1.74 9.56 -7.85
C ILE A 57 1.71 8.17 -8.47
N GLY A 58 0.51 7.68 -8.78
CA GLY A 58 0.35 6.40 -9.47
C GLY A 58 -0.71 6.50 -10.57
N PRO A 59 -0.51 5.84 -11.72
CA PRO A 59 -1.56 5.70 -12.71
C PRO A 59 -2.71 4.88 -12.11
N ARG A 60 -3.95 5.40 -12.20
CA ARG A 60 -5.15 4.58 -11.98
C ARG A 60 -5.59 4.05 -13.34
N PRO A 61 -5.87 2.74 -13.48
CA PRO A 61 -6.40 2.21 -14.73
C PRO A 61 -7.69 2.96 -15.10
N PRO A 62 -7.87 3.34 -16.38
CA PRO A 62 -9.04 4.07 -16.82
C PRO A 62 -10.28 3.18 -16.62
N HIS A 63 -11.25 3.68 -15.85
CA HIS A 63 -12.55 3.01 -15.71
C HIS A 63 -13.53 3.47 -16.79
N ASP A 64 -13.38 4.72 -17.26
CA ASP A 64 -14.34 5.38 -18.17
C ASP A 64 -13.65 6.03 -19.39
N GLY A 65 -12.45 5.56 -19.78
CA GLY A 65 -11.66 6.15 -20.86
C GLY A 65 -10.88 7.42 -20.46
N ASN A 66 -11.10 7.95 -19.26
CA ASN A 66 -10.34 9.07 -18.70
C ASN A 66 -9.20 8.59 -17.79
N PHE A 67 -8.06 9.25 -17.88
CA PHE A 67 -6.93 9.04 -16.98
C PHE A 67 -7.16 9.78 -15.68
N HIS A 68 -7.05 9.06 -14.57
CA HIS A 68 -7.06 9.66 -13.25
C HIS A 68 -5.66 9.53 -12.63
N ILE A 69 -4.99 10.66 -12.47
CA ILE A 69 -3.79 10.73 -11.65
C ILE A 69 -4.25 10.70 -10.19
N ARG A 70 -3.88 9.65 -9.46
CA ARG A 70 -4.15 9.61 -8.02
C ARG A 70 -3.01 10.30 -7.30
N LEU A 71 -3.29 11.47 -6.73
CA LEU A 71 -2.41 12.13 -5.77
C LEU A 71 -2.76 11.60 -4.37
N ILE A 72 -1.87 10.78 -3.80
CA ILE A 72 -2.03 10.34 -2.41
C ILE A 72 -1.13 11.23 -1.55
N VAL A 73 -1.72 12.21 -0.88
CA VAL A 73 -1.03 13.02 0.12
C VAL A 73 -1.11 12.29 1.46
N LYS A 74 -0.03 11.59 1.82
CA LYS A 74 0.07 10.95 3.15
C LYS A 74 0.41 12.04 4.18
N SER A 75 -0.59 12.47 4.95
CA SER A 75 -0.32 13.28 6.14
C SER A 75 0.27 12.36 7.22
N PRO A 76 1.42 12.70 7.83
CA PRO A 76 1.82 12.06 9.06
C PRO A 76 0.69 12.26 10.09
N ASP A 77 0.40 11.18 10.79
CA ASP A 77 -0.75 11.01 11.67
C ASP A 77 -0.69 11.98 12.85
N VAL A 78 -1.42 13.10 12.78
CA VAL A 78 -1.67 14.00 13.91
C VAL A 78 -2.99 14.74 13.70
N ARG A 79 -3.70 14.96 14.79
CA ARG A 79 -4.96 15.72 14.98
C ARG A 79 -4.92 17.14 14.39
N ARG A 80 -4.89 17.28 13.06
CA ARG A 80 -4.91 18.59 12.40
C ARG A 80 -6.29 19.23 12.53
N THR A 81 -6.31 20.53 12.84
CA THR A 81 -7.57 21.28 12.89
C THR A 81 -8.17 21.39 11.48
N ARG A 82 -9.50 21.49 11.36
CA ARG A 82 -10.21 21.64 10.07
C ARG A 82 -9.63 22.76 9.18
N ARG A 83 -9.04 23.79 9.81
CA ARG A 83 -8.37 24.92 9.13
C ARG A 83 -7.06 24.52 8.44
N GLU A 84 -6.25 23.66 9.05
CA GLU A 84 -4.98 23.21 8.46
C GLU A 84 -5.21 22.28 7.26
N HIS A 85 -6.21 21.40 7.35
CA HIS A 85 -6.61 20.54 6.23
C HIS A 85 -7.08 21.38 5.03
N SER A 86 -7.85 22.44 5.27
CA SER A 86 -8.33 23.34 4.21
C SER A 86 -7.19 24.10 3.53
N LYS A 87 -6.19 24.58 4.28
CA LYS A 87 -5.01 25.25 3.69
C LYS A 87 -4.19 24.30 2.83
N MET A 88 -3.99 23.07 3.29
CA MET A 88 -3.30 22.03 2.51
C MET A 88 -4.05 21.72 1.21
N TRP A 89 -5.38 21.60 1.26
CA TRP A 89 -6.18 21.34 0.07
C TRP A 89 -6.08 22.47 -0.95
N ASN A 90 -6.12 23.73 -0.50
CA ASN A 90 -5.97 24.89 -1.39
C ASN A 90 -4.59 24.92 -2.08
N LEU A 91 -3.52 24.49 -1.40
CA LEU A 91 -2.19 24.40 -2.00
C LEU A 91 -2.11 23.31 -3.07
N VAL A 92 -2.73 22.15 -2.81
CA VAL A 92 -2.82 21.06 -3.79
C VAL A 92 -3.66 21.49 -4.99
N GLU A 93 -4.80 22.14 -4.76
CA GLU A 93 -5.68 22.65 -5.81
C GLU A 93 -4.99 23.70 -6.68
N ALA A 94 -4.30 24.67 -6.06
CA ALA A 94 -3.51 25.66 -6.79
C ALA A 94 -2.38 25.02 -7.63
N ALA A 95 -1.73 23.97 -7.11
CA ALA A 95 -0.72 23.23 -7.85
C ALA A 95 -1.31 22.45 -9.03
N VAL A 96 -2.50 21.85 -8.87
CA VAL A 96 -3.22 21.15 -9.94
C VAL A 96 -3.64 22.12 -11.05
N LEU A 97 -4.19 23.29 -10.69
CA LEU A 97 -4.58 24.33 -11.65
C LEU A 97 -3.39 24.88 -12.46
N GLN A 98 -2.19 24.95 -11.86
CA GLN A 98 -0.97 25.32 -12.60
C GLN A 98 -0.48 24.23 -13.55
N LEU A 99 -0.88 22.97 -13.34
CA LEU A 99 -0.47 21.82 -14.13
C LEU A 99 -1.48 21.47 -15.24
N GLU A 100 -2.75 21.89 -15.13
CA GLU A 100 -3.80 21.69 -16.14
C GLU A 100 -3.37 22.06 -17.58
N PRO A 101 -2.79 23.25 -17.84
CA PRO A 101 -2.38 23.63 -19.19
C PRO A 101 -1.24 22.77 -19.75
N GLN A 102 -0.49 22.09 -18.88
CA GLN A 102 0.60 21.18 -19.27
C GLN A 102 0.08 19.77 -19.52
N LEU A 103 -0.99 19.37 -18.83
CA LEU A 103 -1.66 18.08 -19.00
C LEU A 103 -2.42 17.99 -20.33
N GLU A 104 -3.02 19.10 -20.79
CA GLU A 104 -3.72 19.15 -22.10
C GLU A 104 -2.77 18.96 -23.30
N ARG A 105 -1.47 19.19 -23.14
CA ARG A 105 -0.46 19.07 -24.22
C ARG A 105 0.15 17.68 -24.34
N ILE A 106 -0.17 16.76 -23.44
CA ILE A 106 0.37 15.41 -23.45
C ILE A 106 -0.63 14.52 -24.19
N SER A 107 -0.35 14.28 -25.48
CA SER A 107 -1.00 13.18 -26.19
C SER A 107 -0.69 11.87 -25.46
N LEU A 108 -1.73 11.13 -25.14
CA LEU A 108 -1.65 9.88 -24.39
C LEU A 108 -0.87 8.82 -25.22
N PRO A 109 0.10 8.10 -24.63
CA PRO A 109 0.74 6.98 -25.31
C PRO A 109 -0.30 5.92 -25.68
N ALA A 110 -0.20 5.37 -26.90
CA ALA A 110 -1.14 4.41 -27.47
C ALA A 110 -1.25 3.07 -26.68
N GLU A 111 -0.44 2.87 -25.63
CA GLU A 111 -0.38 1.66 -24.81
C GLU A 111 -1.43 1.59 -23.70
N CYS A 112 -2.27 2.62 -23.53
CA CYS A 112 -3.45 2.53 -22.64
C CYS A 112 -4.66 1.94 -23.37
N GLN A 113 -4.43 0.83 -24.06
CA GLN A 113 -5.53 0.06 -24.64
C GLN A 113 -6.36 -0.51 -23.49
N PRO A 114 -7.70 -0.41 -23.56
CA PRO A 114 -8.57 -1.05 -22.59
C PRO A 114 -8.22 -2.54 -22.53
N LEU A 115 -8.04 -3.08 -21.31
CA LEU A 115 -7.76 -4.50 -21.08
C LEU A 115 -8.61 -5.34 -22.02
N THR A 116 -7.94 -6.22 -22.77
CA THR A 116 -8.64 -7.13 -23.69
C THR A 116 -9.70 -7.92 -22.91
N PRO A 117 -10.81 -8.34 -23.55
CA PRO A 117 -11.80 -9.20 -22.90
C PRO A 117 -11.18 -10.43 -22.21
N GLU A 118 -10.11 -10.99 -22.80
CA GLU A 118 -9.34 -12.10 -22.22
C GLU A 118 -8.60 -11.72 -20.94
N GLU A 119 -7.93 -10.57 -20.89
CA GLU A 119 -7.25 -10.11 -19.67
C GLU A 119 -8.24 -9.73 -18.57
N LYS A 120 -9.39 -9.15 -18.95
CA LYS A 120 -10.49 -8.91 -18.01
C LYS A 120 -11.00 -10.22 -17.42
N ALA A 121 -11.22 -11.24 -18.25
CA ALA A 121 -11.65 -12.56 -17.79
C ALA A 121 -10.63 -13.20 -16.83
N ARG A 122 -9.34 -13.20 -17.18
CA ARG A 122 -8.27 -13.73 -16.32
C ARG A 122 -8.16 -13.00 -14.99
N LYS A 123 -8.36 -11.69 -14.98
CA LYS A 123 -8.35 -10.88 -13.75
C LYS A 123 -9.53 -11.23 -12.86
N THR A 124 -10.73 -11.38 -13.43
CA THR A 124 -11.93 -11.78 -12.70
C THR A 124 -11.79 -13.17 -12.09
N GLU A 125 -11.29 -14.14 -12.85
CA GLU A 125 -11.06 -15.51 -12.35
C GLU A 125 -10.08 -15.53 -11.16
N ARG A 126 -8.97 -14.79 -11.25
CA ARG A 126 -8.00 -14.67 -10.14
C ARG A 126 -8.61 -14.03 -8.90
N GLU A 127 -9.46 -13.02 -9.09
CA GLU A 127 -10.15 -12.33 -8.01
C GLU A 127 -11.17 -13.24 -7.31
N GLU A 128 -11.93 -14.01 -8.09
CA GLU A 128 -12.91 -14.97 -7.59
C GLU A 128 -12.24 -16.09 -6.79
N LYS A 129 -11.17 -16.69 -7.34
CA LYS A 129 -10.35 -17.66 -6.64
C LYS A 129 -9.81 -17.12 -5.32
N ARG A 130 -9.34 -15.86 -5.30
CA ARG A 130 -8.87 -15.22 -4.06
C ARG A 130 -9.99 -15.11 -3.01
N ARG A 131 -11.21 -14.77 -3.43
CA ARG A 131 -12.38 -14.69 -2.53
C ARG A 131 -12.82 -16.04 -2.02
N GLU A 132 -12.69 -17.10 -2.81
CA GLU A 132 -12.97 -18.47 -2.39
C GLU A 132 -11.95 -18.95 -1.35
N GLU A 133 -10.65 -18.75 -1.60
CA GLU A 133 -9.60 -19.05 -0.62
C GLU A 133 -9.80 -18.31 0.70
N GLU A 134 -10.22 -17.05 0.64
CA GLU A 134 -10.48 -16.24 1.83
C GLU A 134 -11.70 -16.74 2.61
N ARG A 135 -12.77 -17.16 1.92
CA ARG A 135 -13.94 -17.78 2.55
C ARG A 135 -13.59 -19.09 3.25
N ALA A 136 -12.89 -19.99 2.55
CA ALA A 136 -12.46 -21.28 3.12
C ALA A 136 -11.58 -21.09 4.37
N LEU A 137 -10.70 -20.08 4.36
CA LEU A 137 -9.85 -19.77 5.50
C LEU A 137 -10.65 -19.21 6.69
N ASN A 138 -11.63 -18.35 6.43
CA ASN A 138 -12.50 -17.82 7.47
C ASN A 138 -13.39 -18.91 8.10
N GLU A 139 -13.90 -19.84 7.30
CA GLU A 139 -14.63 -21.02 7.78
C GLU A 139 -13.75 -21.90 8.68
N LEU A 140 -12.51 -22.13 8.29
CA LEU A 140 -11.55 -22.90 9.08
C LEU A 140 -11.24 -22.24 10.43
N VAL A 141 -11.14 -20.91 10.46
CA VAL A 141 -10.99 -20.14 11.70
C VAL A 141 -12.25 -20.28 12.57
N ALA A 142 -13.44 -20.17 11.99
CA ALA A 142 -14.70 -20.33 12.73
C ALA A 142 -14.83 -21.74 13.35
N GLN A 143 -14.50 -22.79 12.59
CA GLN A 143 -14.47 -24.17 13.09
C GLN A 143 -13.45 -24.33 14.24
N THR A 144 -12.28 -23.72 14.10
CA THR A 144 -11.24 -23.73 15.13
C THR A 144 -11.73 -23.07 16.43
N LEU A 145 -12.41 -21.93 16.32
CA LEU A 145 -13.03 -21.23 17.46
C LEU A 145 -14.19 -22.02 18.08
N GLY A 146 -14.87 -22.84 17.28
CA GLY A 146 -15.88 -23.80 17.74
C GLY A 146 -15.32 -25.04 18.44
N GLY A 147 -13.99 -25.17 18.57
CA GLY A 147 -13.34 -26.28 19.25
C GLY A 147 -13.08 -27.51 18.38
N ASP A 148 -13.22 -27.41 17.06
CA ASP A 148 -12.87 -28.50 16.15
C ASP A 148 -11.34 -28.71 16.12
N LYS A 149 -10.89 -29.84 16.66
CA LYS A 149 -9.48 -30.24 16.75
C LYS A 149 -8.84 -30.45 15.37
N GLN A 150 -9.58 -30.98 14.40
CA GLN A 150 -9.06 -31.19 13.04
C GLN A 150 -8.96 -29.87 12.28
N ALA A 151 -9.91 -28.95 12.49
CA ALA A 151 -9.82 -27.59 11.96
C ALA A 151 -8.61 -26.85 12.55
N TYR A 152 -8.40 -26.97 13.87
CA TYR A 152 -7.24 -26.39 14.55
C TYR A 152 -5.92 -26.86 13.93
N GLN A 153 -5.76 -28.18 13.73
CA GLN A 153 -4.54 -28.73 13.15
C GLN A 153 -4.28 -28.23 11.73
N ARG A 154 -5.32 -28.24 10.88
CA ARG A 154 -5.22 -27.73 9.50
C ARG A 154 -4.88 -26.24 9.48
N LEU A 155 -5.48 -25.45 10.37
CA LEU A 155 -5.20 -24.02 10.48
C LEU A 155 -3.77 -23.78 10.98
N TYR A 156 -3.32 -24.56 11.97
CA TYR A 156 -1.96 -24.49 12.51
C TYR A 156 -0.91 -24.70 11.44
N GLU A 157 -1.05 -25.75 10.62
CA GLU A 157 -0.11 -26.04 9.54
C GLU A 157 -0.07 -24.90 8.50
N GLN A 158 -1.22 -24.36 8.12
CA GLN A 158 -1.29 -23.23 7.18
C GLN A 158 -0.64 -21.97 7.75
N VAL A 159 -0.96 -21.61 9.01
CA VAL A 159 -0.39 -20.44 9.68
C VAL A 159 1.12 -20.60 9.87
N ARG A 160 1.59 -21.79 10.26
CA ARG A 160 3.02 -22.10 10.37
C ARG A 160 3.76 -21.80 9.07
N LEU A 161 3.25 -22.28 7.95
CA LEU A 161 3.86 -22.01 6.63
C LEU A 161 3.85 -20.52 6.27
N MET A 162 2.81 -19.77 6.65
CA MET A 162 2.76 -18.32 6.44
C MET A 162 3.82 -17.59 7.28
N VAL A 163 3.94 -17.94 8.55
CA VAL A 163 4.94 -17.37 9.48
C VAL A 163 6.35 -17.68 8.99
N GLN A 164 6.64 -18.93 8.64
CA GLN A 164 7.95 -19.34 8.10
C GLN A 164 8.34 -18.52 6.87
N LYS A 165 7.42 -18.31 5.91
CA LYS A 165 7.68 -17.46 4.73
C LYS A 165 8.03 -16.02 5.10
N ILE A 166 7.41 -15.47 6.15
CA ILE A 166 7.72 -14.11 6.63
C ILE A 166 9.10 -14.08 7.28
N LEU A 167 9.42 -15.04 8.15
CA LEU A 167 10.70 -15.09 8.86
C LEU A 167 11.88 -15.35 7.91
N ILE A 168 11.70 -16.19 6.89
CA ILE A 168 12.71 -16.43 5.84
C ILE A 168 13.08 -15.12 5.14
N ARG A 169 12.09 -14.30 4.79
CA ARG A 169 12.32 -13.02 4.09
C ARG A 169 13.02 -11.96 4.95
N ARG A 170 13.08 -12.15 6.27
CA ARG A 170 13.61 -11.17 7.23
C ARG A 170 15.01 -11.52 7.75
N ILE A 171 15.61 -12.64 7.36
CA ILE A 171 16.96 -13.08 7.76
C ILE A 171 17.16 -13.04 9.29
N ILE A 172 16.24 -13.68 10.02
CA ILE A 172 16.27 -13.74 11.49
C ILE A 172 17.14 -14.93 11.94
N GLU A 173 18.09 -14.68 12.85
CA GLU A 173 19.02 -15.69 13.39
C GLU A 173 18.32 -16.72 14.30
N ASN A 174 17.50 -16.27 15.26
CA ASN A 174 16.76 -17.14 16.21
C ASN A 174 15.38 -17.57 15.69
N ARG A 175 15.32 -18.04 14.44
CA ARG A 175 14.06 -18.27 13.72
C ARG A 175 13.12 -19.25 14.42
N GLU A 176 13.63 -20.37 14.91
CA GLU A 176 12.80 -21.43 15.50
C GLU A 176 12.12 -21.00 16.80
N THR A 177 12.88 -20.32 17.68
CA THR A 177 12.34 -19.77 18.93
C THR A 177 11.27 -18.72 18.64
N ILE A 178 11.55 -17.79 17.74
CA ILE A 178 10.62 -16.72 17.37
C ILE A 178 9.37 -17.28 16.68
N GLU A 179 9.51 -18.31 15.84
CA GLU A 179 8.36 -18.99 15.22
C GLU A 179 7.42 -19.58 16.29
N GLY A 180 7.96 -20.28 17.29
CA GLY A 180 7.18 -20.85 18.38
C GLY A 180 6.43 -19.78 19.19
N GLU A 181 7.09 -18.67 19.52
CA GLU A 181 6.46 -17.55 20.22
C GLU A 181 5.33 -16.90 19.41
N ILE A 182 5.56 -16.69 18.12
CA ILE A 182 4.56 -16.10 17.21
C ILE A 182 3.34 -17.02 17.07
N LEU A 183 3.55 -18.32 16.87
CA LEU A 183 2.46 -19.28 16.76
C LEU A 183 1.67 -19.38 18.06
N SER A 184 2.36 -19.46 19.20
CA SER A 184 1.72 -19.45 20.52
C SER A 184 0.86 -18.19 20.72
N TYR A 185 1.39 -17.01 20.38
CA TYR A 185 0.66 -15.76 20.47
C TYR A 185 -0.55 -15.74 19.52
N LEU A 186 -0.38 -16.12 18.26
CA LEU A 186 -1.46 -16.13 17.26
C LEU A 186 -2.63 -17.02 17.70
N PHE A 187 -2.36 -18.24 18.15
CA PHE A 187 -3.41 -19.18 18.54
C PHE A 187 -4.05 -18.83 19.88
N LYS A 188 -3.30 -18.25 20.83
CA LYS A 188 -3.88 -17.70 22.06
C LYS A 188 -4.84 -16.55 21.78
N ASN A 189 -4.56 -15.75 20.76
CA ASN A 189 -5.30 -14.54 20.41
C ASN A 189 -6.18 -14.67 19.17
N ILE A 190 -6.40 -15.89 18.67
CA ILE A 190 -7.18 -16.11 17.44
C ILE A 190 -8.62 -15.61 17.55
N HIS A 191 -9.18 -15.59 18.77
CA HIS A 191 -10.48 -15.03 19.08
C HIS A 191 -10.58 -13.51 18.89
N LEU A 192 -9.46 -12.80 18.74
CA LEU A 192 -9.41 -11.37 18.42
C LEU A 192 -9.51 -11.10 16.92
N PHE A 193 -9.41 -12.14 16.08
CA PHE A 193 -9.61 -12.00 14.64
C PHE A 193 -11.06 -11.59 14.33
N ARG A 194 -11.20 -10.68 13.35
CA ARG A 194 -12.47 -10.09 12.92
C ARG A 194 -12.49 -10.04 11.39
N PRO A 195 -13.12 -11.03 10.70
CA PRO A 195 -13.09 -11.14 9.24
C PRO A 195 -13.73 -9.95 8.52
N GLU A 196 -14.62 -9.22 9.19
CA GLU A 196 -15.26 -8.00 8.68
C GLU A 196 -14.32 -6.79 8.60
N ARG A 197 -13.18 -6.82 9.31
CA ARG A 197 -12.21 -5.71 9.34
C ARG A 197 -11.00 -5.96 8.46
N VAL A 198 -10.57 -7.21 8.33
CA VAL A 198 -9.30 -7.56 7.71
C VAL A 198 -9.26 -9.03 7.31
N SER A 199 -8.57 -9.36 6.22
CA SER A 199 -8.32 -10.75 5.83
C SER A 199 -7.46 -11.47 6.89
N PHE A 200 -7.68 -12.77 7.07
CA PHE A 200 -6.90 -13.57 8.03
C PHE A 200 -5.40 -13.55 7.70
N LYS A 201 -5.04 -13.68 6.41
CA LYS A 201 -3.63 -13.59 5.95
C LYS A 201 -2.99 -12.24 6.34
N THR A 202 -3.72 -11.13 6.19
CA THR A 202 -3.25 -9.79 6.58
C THR A 202 -3.12 -9.65 8.10
N TRP A 203 -4.06 -10.21 8.87
CA TRP A 203 -3.98 -10.20 10.33
C TRP A 203 -2.76 -10.98 10.84
N VAL A 204 -2.54 -12.21 10.35
CA VAL A 204 -1.35 -13.01 10.66
C VAL A 204 -0.07 -12.27 10.31
N ASN A 205 -0.01 -11.65 9.14
CA ASN A 205 1.16 -10.87 8.72
C ASN A 205 1.45 -9.70 9.67
N ARG A 206 0.42 -8.93 10.05
CA ARG A 206 0.57 -7.80 10.99
C ARG A 206 1.07 -8.25 12.37
N VAL A 207 0.47 -9.30 12.93
CA VAL A 207 0.85 -9.83 14.24
C VAL A 207 2.29 -10.35 14.21
N THR A 208 2.62 -11.16 13.20
CA THR A 208 3.98 -11.69 12.98
C THR A 208 5.00 -10.57 12.91
N LEU A 209 4.76 -9.53 12.09
CA LEU A 209 5.68 -8.41 11.93
C LEU A 209 5.88 -7.62 13.23
N ASN A 210 4.80 -7.36 13.97
CA ASN A 210 4.90 -6.65 15.25
C ASN A 210 5.72 -7.43 16.29
N LEU A 211 5.58 -8.75 16.32
CA LEU A 211 6.34 -9.60 17.23
C LEU A 211 7.81 -9.72 16.83
N VAL A 212 8.10 -9.82 15.52
CA VAL A 212 9.48 -9.81 15.01
C VAL A 212 10.20 -8.52 15.41
N VAL A 213 9.56 -7.35 15.26
CA VAL A 213 10.16 -6.06 15.64
C VAL A 213 10.37 -5.93 17.16
N ARG A 214 9.57 -6.62 17.97
CA ARG A 214 9.71 -6.61 19.43
C ARG A 214 10.86 -7.49 19.92
N ASN A 215 11.18 -8.56 19.19
CA ASN A 215 12.12 -9.61 19.59
C ASN A 215 13.48 -9.54 18.85
N GLY A 216 13.67 -8.62 17.91
CA GLY A 216 14.92 -8.37 17.20
C GLY A 216 15.46 -7.00 17.50
#